data_AF-F3C036-F1
#
_entry.id   AF-F3C036-F1
#
_cell.length_a   1.000
_cell.length_b   1.000
_cell.length_c   1.000
_cell.angle_alpha   90.00
_cell.angle_beta   90.00
_cell.angle_gamma   90.00
#
_symmetry.space_group_name_H-M   'P 1'
#
loop_
_entity.id
_entity.type
_entity.pdbx_description
1 polymer ?
#
loop_
_entity_poly.entity_id
_entity_poly.type
_entity_poly.pdbx_seq_one_letter_code
_entity_poly.pdbx_strand_id
1 'polypeptide(L)'
;KQIQALHERIKTNNLTSQKGSITKVDILDRYFKQIKDDIVMARKLKVVVDCGNGAAGVIAPQLIEALGCEVISLFAEVDGNFPNHHPDPGKLENLQDLIAKVKETGADLGLAFDGDGDRVGVVTNKGNVVYPDRLLMLFALDVLKRNPGADIIFDVKCTRRLTPLISEHGGRPVMWKTGHSLIKKEMKKSGALLAGEMSGHIFFKERWFGFDDGIYSAARLLEILSQESANAEDLFETFPNDISTPEINVKVTDVTKFSIIKALETDAQWGDAKLTTIDGVRVDYPKGWGLVRASNTTPVLVLRFEAETEAELQRIKDVFHAELKKVAPDLDLPF
;
A
#
# COMPACT_ATOMS: atom_id res chain seq x y z
N LYS A 1 8.09 -0.72 -21.29
CA LYS A 1 9.06 -0.77 -22.41
C LYS A 1 10.30 -1.63 -22.09
N GLN A 2 10.96 -1.48 -20.94
CA GLN A 2 12.16 -2.27 -20.60
C GLN A 2 11.92 -3.79 -20.47
N ILE A 3 10.82 -4.23 -19.84
CA ILE A 3 10.48 -5.66 -19.72
C ILE A 3 10.28 -6.30 -21.11
N GLN A 4 9.55 -5.64 -22.01
CA GLN A 4 9.35 -6.13 -23.38
C GLN A 4 10.67 -6.17 -24.18
N ALA A 5 11.62 -5.29 -23.89
CA ALA A 5 12.94 -5.33 -24.52
C ALA A 5 13.76 -6.57 -24.10
N LEU A 6 13.55 -7.14 -22.91
CA LEU A 6 14.16 -8.41 -22.51
C LEU A 6 13.59 -9.59 -23.32
N HIS A 7 12.26 -9.63 -23.49
CA HIS A 7 11.61 -10.63 -24.33
C HIS A 7 12.08 -10.52 -25.79
N GLU A 8 12.22 -9.29 -26.32
CA GLU A 8 12.71 -9.07 -27.68
C GLU A 8 14.17 -9.49 -27.85
N ARG A 9 15.02 -9.30 -26.82
CA ARG A 9 16.41 -9.81 -26.84
C ARG A 9 16.47 -11.33 -27.00
N ILE A 10 15.59 -12.05 -26.33
CA ILE A 10 15.47 -13.51 -26.46
C ILE A 10 15.00 -13.87 -27.88
N LYS A 11 13.94 -13.21 -28.37
CA LYS A 11 13.38 -13.46 -29.72
C LYS A 11 14.36 -13.21 -30.85
N THR A 12 15.19 -12.18 -30.72
CA THR A 12 16.16 -11.77 -31.75
C THR A 12 17.54 -12.40 -31.56
N ASN A 13 17.69 -13.29 -30.57
CA ASN A 13 18.99 -13.84 -30.15
C ASN A 13 20.06 -12.75 -29.89
N ASN A 14 19.64 -11.58 -29.42
CA ASN A 14 20.51 -10.49 -29.00
C ASN A 14 21.00 -10.75 -27.56
N LEU A 15 21.81 -11.79 -27.42
CA LEU A 15 22.33 -12.32 -26.17
C LEU A 15 23.85 -12.16 -26.11
N THR A 16 24.38 -11.86 -24.93
CA THR A 16 25.82 -11.80 -24.71
C THR A 16 26.35 -13.18 -24.29
N SER A 17 27.47 -13.63 -24.87
CA SER A 17 28.14 -14.88 -24.49
C SER A 17 29.48 -14.58 -23.83
N GLN A 18 29.54 -14.70 -22.50
CA GLN A 18 30.75 -14.58 -21.70
C GLN A 18 30.66 -15.52 -20.49
N LYS A 19 31.81 -16.02 -19.99
CA LYS A 19 31.85 -16.80 -18.75
C LYS A 19 31.75 -15.85 -17.54
N GLY A 20 30.70 -16.01 -16.74
CA GLY A 20 30.54 -15.29 -15.47
C GLY A 20 31.17 -16.01 -14.27
N SER A 21 30.95 -15.47 -13.07
CA SER A 21 31.31 -16.07 -11.77
C SER A 21 30.11 -16.10 -10.83
N ILE A 22 30.07 -17.06 -9.90
CA ILE A 22 29.02 -17.18 -8.88
C ILE A 22 29.66 -17.04 -7.50
N THR A 23 29.08 -16.19 -6.65
CA THR A 23 29.49 -16.02 -5.25
C THR A 23 28.26 -16.10 -4.37
N LYS A 24 28.32 -16.93 -3.32
CA LYS A 24 27.28 -16.99 -2.29
C LYS A 24 27.53 -15.90 -1.26
N VAL A 25 26.51 -15.10 -0.96
CA VAL A 25 26.57 -14.02 0.02
C VAL A 25 25.40 -14.20 0.98
N ASP A 26 25.69 -14.30 2.26
CA ASP A 26 24.68 -14.20 3.31
C ASP A 26 24.45 -12.71 3.62
N ILE A 27 23.26 -12.22 3.28
CA ILE A 27 22.92 -10.80 3.35
C ILE A 27 21.97 -10.49 4.51
N LEU A 28 21.29 -11.50 5.06
CA LEU A 28 20.22 -11.28 6.04
C LEU A 28 20.75 -10.67 7.33
N ASP A 29 21.91 -11.11 7.82
CA ASP A 29 22.54 -10.54 9.02
C ASP A 29 22.86 -9.04 8.85
N ARG A 30 23.29 -8.63 7.66
CA ARG A 30 23.58 -7.22 7.37
C ARG A 30 22.31 -6.38 7.36
N TYR A 31 21.27 -6.89 6.72
CA TYR A 31 19.95 -6.23 6.69
C TYR A 31 19.35 -6.14 8.10
N PHE A 32 19.35 -7.24 8.86
CA PHE A 32 18.88 -7.29 10.23
C PHE A 32 19.57 -6.25 11.12
N LYS A 33 20.91 -6.25 11.11
CA LYS A 33 21.71 -5.32 11.90
C LYS A 33 21.48 -3.86 11.48
N GLN A 34 21.36 -3.61 10.18
CA GLN A 34 21.12 -2.26 9.65
C GLN A 34 19.82 -1.66 10.19
N ILE A 35 18.74 -2.45 10.29
CA ILE A 35 17.47 -1.97 10.85
C ILE A 35 17.57 -1.86 12.38
N LYS A 36 18.05 -2.91 13.05
CA LYS A 36 18.14 -2.94 14.51
C LYS A 36 18.95 -1.78 15.10
N ASP A 37 20.03 -1.38 14.42
CA ASP A 37 20.91 -0.32 14.91
C ASP A 37 20.36 1.09 14.68
N ASP A 38 19.42 1.27 13.73
CA ASP A 38 18.82 2.58 13.41
C ASP A 38 17.49 2.82 14.13
N ILE A 39 16.73 1.75 14.43
CA ILE A 39 15.40 1.83 15.04
C ILE A 39 15.51 1.87 16.57
N VAL A 40 14.87 2.86 17.19
CA VAL A 40 14.90 3.04 18.65
C VAL A 40 13.50 2.99 19.25
N MET A 41 13.20 1.91 19.98
CA MET A 41 11.93 1.74 20.70
C MET A 41 11.95 2.46 22.05
N ALA A 42 10.94 3.29 22.32
CA ALA A 42 10.81 4.01 23.59
C ALA A 42 10.08 3.21 24.69
N ARG A 43 9.31 2.18 24.30
CA ARG A 43 8.67 1.22 25.21
C ARG A 43 8.48 -0.14 24.54
N LYS A 44 8.35 -1.19 25.35
CA LYS A 44 7.99 -2.54 24.88
C LYS A 44 6.55 -2.55 24.36
N LEU A 45 6.33 -3.18 23.21
CA LEU A 45 5.02 -3.44 22.62
C LEU A 45 4.82 -4.96 22.48
N LYS A 46 3.59 -5.45 22.65
CA LYS A 46 3.16 -6.80 22.29
C LYS A 46 2.58 -6.79 20.88
N VAL A 47 3.14 -7.59 19.98
CA VAL A 47 2.81 -7.57 18.55
C VAL A 47 2.50 -8.97 18.06
N VAL A 48 1.36 -9.14 17.40
CA VAL A 48 1.06 -10.36 16.64
C VAL A 48 1.64 -10.21 15.24
N VAL A 49 2.42 -11.19 14.78
CA VAL A 49 3.10 -11.15 13.47
C VAL A 49 2.65 -12.33 12.64
N ASP A 50 1.87 -12.06 11.60
CA ASP A 50 1.39 -13.03 10.63
C ASP A 50 2.24 -12.99 9.35
N CYS A 51 2.87 -14.11 9.00
CA CYS A 51 3.66 -14.21 7.77
C CYS A 51 2.96 -15.00 6.65
N GLY A 52 1.77 -15.57 6.91
CA GLY A 52 1.03 -16.38 5.94
C GLY A 52 1.87 -17.46 5.24
N ASN A 53 2.82 -18.08 5.97
CA ASN A 53 3.80 -19.05 5.47
C ASN A 53 4.77 -18.54 4.39
N GLY A 54 4.83 -17.22 4.19
CA GLY A 54 5.70 -16.54 3.23
C GLY A 54 7.14 -16.34 3.73
N ALA A 55 7.98 -15.83 2.84
CA ALA A 55 9.40 -15.62 3.09
C ALA A 55 9.70 -14.61 4.21
N ALA A 56 8.76 -13.72 4.55
CA ALA A 56 8.91 -12.79 5.67
C ALA A 56 9.19 -13.49 7.02
N GLY A 57 8.73 -14.74 7.19
CA GLY A 57 8.93 -15.54 8.40
C GLY A 57 10.40 -15.85 8.74
N VAL A 58 11.32 -15.72 7.77
CA VAL A 58 12.76 -15.92 8.01
C VAL A 58 13.40 -14.81 8.84
N ILE A 59 12.73 -13.66 8.99
CA ILE A 59 13.32 -12.48 9.64
C ILE A 59 12.36 -11.60 10.42
N ALA A 60 11.10 -11.45 10.00
CA ALA A 60 10.23 -10.42 10.57
C ALA A 60 9.94 -10.65 12.07
N PRO A 61 9.57 -11.86 12.53
CA PRO A 61 9.40 -12.11 13.96
C PRO A 61 10.66 -11.84 14.79
N GLN A 62 11.82 -12.33 14.32
CA GLN A 62 13.10 -12.24 15.01
C GLN A 62 13.60 -10.79 15.08
N LEU A 63 13.40 -10.02 14.01
CA LEU A 63 13.77 -8.61 13.97
C LEU A 63 12.89 -7.81 14.92
N ILE A 64 11.57 -8.00 14.88
CA ILE A 64 10.63 -7.29 15.76
C ILE A 64 10.90 -7.61 17.24
N GLU A 65 11.18 -8.88 17.57
CA GLU A 65 11.59 -9.28 18.92
C GLU A 65 12.91 -8.58 19.32
N ALA A 66 13.90 -8.53 18.42
CA ALA A 66 15.18 -7.89 18.68
C ALA A 66 15.12 -6.35 18.81
N LEU A 67 14.05 -5.71 18.35
CA LEU A 67 13.74 -4.30 18.62
C LEU A 67 13.19 -4.08 20.04
N GLY A 68 12.91 -5.16 20.79
CA GLY A 68 12.43 -5.11 22.17
C GLY A 68 10.93 -5.36 22.33
N CYS A 69 10.26 -5.87 21.29
CA CYS A 69 8.84 -6.27 21.36
C CYS A 69 8.67 -7.68 21.94
N GLU A 70 7.47 -7.95 22.47
CA GLU A 70 6.99 -9.32 22.68
C GLU A 70 6.22 -9.76 21.43
N VAL A 71 6.68 -10.83 20.78
CA VAL A 71 6.15 -11.28 19.50
C VAL A 71 5.30 -12.54 19.69
N ILE A 72 4.12 -12.53 19.09
CA ILE A 72 3.24 -13.70 18.95
C ILE A 72 3.15 -14.02 17.45
N SER A 73 3.85 -15.05 17.02
CA SER A 73 3.91 -15.43 15.62
C SER A 73 2.66 -16.22 15.18
N LEU A 74 2.11 -15.86 14.03
CA LEU A 74 1.15 -16.64 13.25
C LEU A 74 1.81 -17.04 11.92
N PHE A 75 1.68 -18.32 11.58
CA PHE A 75 2.07 -18.85 10.27
C PHE A 75 3.49 -18.42 9.81
N ALA A 76 4.45 -18.35 10.74
CA ALA A 76 5.82 -17.88 10.48
C ALA A 76 6.73 -18.94 9.82
N GLU A 77 6.39 -20.22 9.94
CA GLU A 77 7.12 -21.29 9.24
C GLU A 77 6.91 -21.18 7.73
N VAL A 78 8.00 -21.10 6.97
CA VAL A 78 7.97 -20.96 5.51
C VAL A 78 7.48 -22.25 4.89
N ASP A 79 6.33 -22.19 4.22
CA ASP A 79 5.74 -23.31 3.48
C ASP A 79 5.09 -22.80 2.19
N GLY A 80 5.71 -23.11 1.05
CA GLY A 80 5.24 -22.71 -0.28
C GLY A 80 3.93 -23.35 -0.72
N ASN A 81 3.36 -24.28 0.06
CA ASN A 81 2.00 -24.78 -0.16
C ASN A 81 0.93 -23.83 0.42
N PHE A 82 1.32 -22.85 1.24
CA PHE A 82 0.43 -21.91 1.92
C PHE A 82 -0.78 -22.60 2.57
N PRO A 83 -0.56 -23.53 3.54
CA PRO A 83 -1.62 -24.41 4.04
C PRO A 83 -2.71 -23.71 4.89
N ASN A 84 -2.53 -22.43 5.22
CA ASN A 84 -3.46 -21.62 6.01
C ASN A 84 -4.26 -20.68 5.08
N HIS A 85 -4.10 -19.37 5.21
CA HIS A 85 -4.57 -18.40 4.23
C HIS A 85 -3.43 -18.02 3.26
N HIS A 86 -3.79 -17.46 2.10
CA HIS A 86 -2.78 -16.89 1.21
C HIS A 86 -2.13 -15.64 1.87
N PRO A 87 -0.82 -15.42 1.68
CA PRO A 87 -0.14 -14.24 2.23
C PRO A 87 -0.43 -13.01 1.35
N ASP A 88 -1.66 -12.51 1.43
CA ASP A 88 -2.10 -11.28 0.76
C ASP A 88 -2.88 -10.40 1.76
N PRO A 89 -2.18 -9.52 2.51
CA PRO A 89 -2.78 -8.72 3.58
C PRO A 89 -3.67 -7.58 3.06
N GLY A 90 -3.74 -7.38 1.74
CA GLY A 90 -4.69 -6.43 1.13
C GLY A 90 -6.15 -6.92 1.15
N LYS A 91 -6.37 -8.19 1.49
CA LYS A 91 -7.67 -8.84 1.56
C LYS A 91 -8.10 -9.06 3.00
N LEU A 92 -9.27 -8.53 3.35
CA LEU A 92 -9.77 -8.57 4.73
C LEU A 92 -9.96 -10.00 5.25
N GLU A 93 -10.33 -10.95 4.38
CA GLU A 93 -10.49 -12.36 4.72
C GLU A 93 -9.17 -13.00 5.20
N ASN A 94 -8.01 -12.54 4.71
CA ASN A 94 -6.70 -13.04 5.12
C ASN A 94 -6.19 -12.40 6.42
N LEU A 95 -6.92 -11.42 6.98
CA LEU A 95 -6.56 -10.76 8.24
C LEU A 95 -7.38 -11.28 9.44
N GLN A 96 -8.33 -12.20 9.23
CA GLN A 96 -9.26 -12.62 10.28
C GLN A 96 -8.56 -13.31 11.46
N ASP A 97 -7.58 -14.17 11.18
CA ASP A 97 -6.80 -14.86 12.22
C ASP A 97 -5.93 -13.86 13.01
N LEU A 98 -5.31 -12.91 12.31
CA LEU A 98 -4.56 -11.81 12.95
C LEU A 98 -5.46 -10.96 13.86
N ILE A 99 -6.62 -10.53 13.36
CA ILE A 99 -7.61 -9.74 14.14
C ILE A 99 -8.05 -10.51 15.38
N ALA A 100 -8.39 -11.79 15.23
CA ALA A 100 -8.80 -12.64 16.34
C ALA A 100 -7.67 -12.77 17.38
N LYS A 101 -6.44 -13.04 16.94
CA LYS A 101 -5.29 -13.24 17.82
C LYS A 101 -4.89 -11.98 18.56
N VAL A 102 -4.97 -10.80 17.92
CA VAL A 102 -4.74 -9.51 18.58
C VAL A 102 -5.73 -9.31 19.72
N LYS A 103 -7.02 -9.54 19.48
CA LYS A 103 -8.06 -9.42 20.51
C LYS A 103 -7.91 -10.45 21.64
N GLU A 104 -7.63 -11.70 21.28
CA GLU A 104 -7.46 -12.81 22.24
C GLU A 104 -6.31 -12.55 23.22
N THR A 105 -5.21 -11.99 22.72
CA THR A 105 -3.95 -11.86 23.48
C THR A 105 -3.75 -10.48 24.09
N GLY A 106 -4.66 -9.54 23.82
CA GLY A 106 -4.54 -8.14 24.21
C GLY A 106 -3.29 -7.48 23.65
N ALA A 107 -2.93 -7.81 22.40
CA ALA A 107 -1.75 -7.24 21.75
C ALA A 107 -1.96 -5.76 21.41
N ASP A 108 -0.86 -4.99 21.42
CA ASP A 108 -0.87 -3.57 21.07
C ASP A 108 -1.06 -3.35 19.56
N LEU A 109 -0.65 -4.33 18.74
CA LEU A 109 -0.69 -4.25 17.28
C LEU A 109 -0.68 -5.65 16.65
N GLY A 110 -1.29 -5.77 15.47
CA GLY A 110 -1.13 -6.88 14.55
C GLY A 110 -0.46 -6.44 13.25
N LEU A 111 0.47 -7.24 12.75
CA LEU A 111 1.16 -7.04 11.48
C LEU A 111 1.00 -8.29 10.62
N ALA A 112 0.61 -8.11 9.35
CA ALA A 112 0.58 -9.19 8.36
C ALA A 112 1.50 -8.85 7.19
N PHE A 113 2.35 -9.79 6.78
CA PHE A 113 3.20 -9.64 5.61
C PHE A 113 2.65 -10.43 4.43
N ASP A 114 2.95 -9.96 3.22
CA ASP A 114 2.69 -10.74 2.03
C ASP A 114 3.80 -11.75 1.73
N GLY A 115 3.63 -12.53 0.66
CA GLY A 115 4.43 -13.74 0.42
C GLY A 115 5.94 -13.52 0.35
N ASP A 116 6.41 -12.38 -0.15
CA ASP A 116 7.82 -12.00 -0.26
C ASP A 116 8.23 -10.86 0.68
N GLY A 117 7.28 -10.22 1.39
CA GLY A 117 7.54 -9.31 2.50
C GLY A 117 7.74 -7.85 2.10
N ASP A 118 7.41 -7.47 0.86
CA ASP A 118 7.49 -6.09 0.40
C ASP A 118 6.21 -5.27 0.70
N ARG A 119 5.14 -5.93 1.18
CA ARG A 119 3.91 -5.30 1.68
C ARG A 119 3.65 -5.63 3.15
N VAL A 120 2.95 -4.71 3.82
CA VAL A 120 2.51 -4.88 5.20
C VAL A 120 1.04 -4.46 5.37
N GLY A 121 0.26 -5.32 6.04
CA GLY A 121 -1.06 -5.02 6.59
C GLY A 121 -0.96 -4.75 8.09
N VAL A 122 -1.81 -3.86 8.58
CA VAL A 122 -1.78 -3.39 9.97
C VAL A 122 -3.17 -3.53 10.60
N VAL A 123 -3.20 -4.09 11.81
CA VAL A 123 -4.40 -4.24 12.63
C VAL A 123 -4.14 -3.59 13.99
N THR A 124 -5.03 -2.73 14.44
CA THR A 124 -4.92 -2.06 15.75
C THR A 124 -5.22 -3.02 16.91
N ASN A 125 -4.95 -2.58 18.14
CA ASN A 125 -5.32 -3.30 19.37
C ASN A 125 -6.84 -3.57 19.51
N LYS A 126 -7.73 -2.79 18.87
CA LYS A 126 -9.18 -3.06 18.82
C LYS A 126 -9.58 -3.99 17.67
N GLY A 127 -8.62 -4.40 16.84
CA GLY A 127 -8.82 -5.28 15.69
C GLY A 127 -9.34 -4.58 14.44
N ASN A 128 -9.16 -3.27 14.33
CA ASN A 128 -9.52 -2.51 13.13
C ASN A 128 -8.34 -2.51 12.15
N VAL A 129 -8.63 -2.65 10.85
CA VAL A 129 -7.62 -2.63 9.80
C VAL A 129 -7.23 -1.18 9.50
N VAL A 130 -5.94 -0.89 9.56
CA VAL A 130 -5.38 0.39 9.11
C VAL A 130 -4.91 0.22 7.68
N TYR A 131 -5.66 0.81 6.74
CA TYR A 131 -5.29 0.75 5.34
C TYR A 131 -4.00 1.56 5.05
N PRO A 132 -3.23 1.19 4.00
CA PRO A 132 -1.92 1.76 3.75
C PRO A 132 -1.89 3.27 3.53
N ASP A 133 -2.97 3.86 3.02
CA ASP A 133 -3.08 5.31 2.85
C ASP A 133 -3.19 6.07 4.18
N ARG A 134 -3.88 5.49 5.19
CA ARG A 134 -3.89 6.00 6.57
C ARG A 134 -2.59 5.73 7.31
N LEU A 135 -1.98 4.58 7.08
CA LEU A 135 -0.64 4.29 7.59
C LEU A 135 0.37 5.33 7.05
N LEU A 136 0.25 5.70 5.78
CA LEU A 136 1.08 6.71 5.15
C LEU A 136 0.88 8.11 5.75
N MET A 137 -0.30 8.44 6.29
CA MET A 137 -0.49 9.70 7.03
C MET A 137 0.45 9.78 8.23
N LEU A 138 0.49 8.71 9.05
CA LEU A 138 1.35 8.65 10.22
C LEU A 138 2.83 8.77 9.84
N PHE A 139 3.26 8.02 8.81
CA PHE A 139 4.63 8.10 8.31
C PHE A 139 4.98 9.45 7.71
N ALA A 140 4.05 10.09 6.99
CA ALA A 140 4.26 11.42 6.44
C ALA A 140 4.48 12.44 7.56
N LEU A 141 3.68 12.41 8.63
CA LEU A 141 3.86 13.30 9.78
C LEU A 141 5.24 13.11 10.42
N ASP A 142 5.64 11.86 10.63
CA ASP A 142 6.94 11.53 11.22
C ASP A 142 8.11 12.03 10.35
N VAL A 143 8.09 11.74 9.05
CA VAL A 143 9.14 12.17 8.12
C VAL A 143 9.19 13.69 8.00
N LEU A 144 8.04 14.37 7.92
CA LEU A 144 7.98 15.83 7.75
C LEU A 144 8.44 16.61 8.99
N LYS A 145 8.27 16.06 10.20
CA LYS A 145 8.83 16.66 11.43
C LYS A 145 10.34 16.91 11.31
N ARG A 146 11.06 16.01 10.63
CA ARG A 146 12.52 16.11 10.43
C ARG A 146 12.92 16.67 9.07
N ASN A 147 12.01 16.69 8.09
CA ASN A 147 12.30 17.07 6.72
C ASN A 147 11.21 18.01 6.16
N PRO A 148 11.15 19.29 6.60
CA PRO A 148 10.21 20.26 6.06
C PRO A 148 10.39 20.43 4.55
N GLY A 149 9.28 20.50 3.81
CA GLY A 149 9.27 20.65 2.35
C GLY A 149 9.48 19.37 1.56
N ALA A 150 9.62 18.21 2.21
CA ALA A 150 9.85 16.94 1.53
C ALA A 150 8.64 16.50 0.69
N ASP A 151 8.95 15.83 -0.42
CA ASP A 151 7.94 15.18 -1.27
C ASP A 151 7.49 13.87 -0.65
N ILE A 152 6.17 13.70 -0.60
CA ILE A 152 5.51 12.47 -0.17
C ILE A 152 4.65 11.98 -1.35
N ILE A 153 5.03 10.83 -1.91
CA ILE A 153 4.33 10.25 -3.07
C ILE A 153 3.24 9.29 -2.59
N PHE A 154 2.08 9.32 -3.23
CA PHE A 154 1.02 8.33 -3.03
C PHE A 154 0.29 8.02 -4.33
N ASP A 155 -0.26 6.82 -4.47
CA ASP A 155 -0.92 6.43 -5.71
C ASP A 155 -2.36 6.97 -5.82
N VAL A 156 -2.91 6.95 -7.04
CA VAL A 156 -4.27 7.44 -7.32
C VAL A 156 -5.38 6.74 -6.51
N LYS A 157 -5.10 5.57 -5.91
CA LYS A 157 -6.05 4.85 -5.06
C LYS A 157 -6.12 5.40 -3.63
N CYS A 158 -5.16 6.18 -3.16
CA CYS A 158 -5.14 6.64 -1.77
C CYS A 158 -6.21 7.72 -1.48
N THR A 159 -6.66 7.79 -0.23
CA THR A 159 -7.63 8.80 0.23
C THR A 159 -7.24 10.23 -0.15
N ARG A 160 -8.24 11.05 -0.50
CA ARG A 160 -8.08 12.49 -0.72
C ARG A 160 -7.55 13.23 0.52
N ARG A 161 -7.72 12.67 1.72
CA ARG A 161 -7.30 13.26 2.99
C ARG A 161 -5.78 13.38 3.15
N LEU A 162 -4.99 12.61 2.38
CA LEU A 162 -3.52 12.71 2.40
C LEU A 162 -3.00 14.05 1.89
N THR A 163 -3.60 14.58 0.82
CA THR A 163 -3.12 15.84 0.20
C THR A 163 -3.14 17.02 1.18
N PRO A 164 -4.28 17.35 1.84
CA PRO A 164 -4.30 18.44 2.82
C PRO A 164 -3.40 18.12 4.02
N LEU A 165 -3.42 16.88 4.54
CA LEU A 165 -2.58 16.50 5.68
C LEU A 165 -1.08 16.73 5.42
N ILE A 166 -0.58 16.28 4.27
CA ILE A 166 0.83 16.49 3.89
C ILE A 166 1.14 17.98 3.75
N SER A 167 0.25 18.74 3.12
CA SER A 167 0.44 20.18 2.88
C SER A 167 0.43 20.99 4.18
N GLU A 168 -0.50 20.68 5.10
CA GLU A 168 -0.63 21.32 6.41
C GLU A 168 0.60 21.10 7.29
N HIS A 169 1.31 19.98 7.10
CA HIS A 169 2.55 19.66 7.80
C HIS A 169 3.80 20.07 7.01
N GLY A 170 3.65 20.98 6.04
CA GLY A 170 4.75 21.59 5.31
C GLY A 170 5.42 20.67 4.28
N GLY A 171 4.80 19.56 3.90
CA GLY A 171 5.26 18.67 2.84
C GLY A 171 4.69 19.03 1.47
N ARG A 172 5.23 18.39 0.42
CA ARG A 172 4.69 18.46 -0.95
C ARG A 172 4.01 17.13 -1.31
N PRO A 173 2.66 17.09 -1.39
CA PRO A 173 1.96 15.89 -1.83
C PRO A 173 2.15 15.65 -3.32
N VAL A 174 2.50 14.42 -3.70
CA VAL A 174 2.71 14.02 -5.10
C VAL A 174 1.87 12.78 -5.42
N MET A 175 0.69 12.99 -6.00
CA MET A 175 -0.14 11.89 -6.50
C MET A 175 0.50 11.30 -7.76
N TRP A 176 0.65 9.97 -7.81
CA TRP A 176 1.27 9.26 -8.93
C TRP A 176 0.54 7.97 -9.32
N LYS A 177 1.04 7.31 -10.37
CA LYS A 177 0.45 6.08 -10.94
C LYS A 177 0.64 4.89 -10.01
N THR A 178 -0.34 3.99 -9.96
CA THR A 178 -0.23 2.71 -9.25
C THR A 178 0.78 1.79 -9.93
N GLY A 179 1.62 1.15 -9.13
CA GLY A 179 2.64 0.16 -9.46
C GLY A 179 3.98 0.49 -8.82
N HIS A 180 4.46 -0.39 -7.95
CA HIS A 180 5.70 -0.23 -7.18
C HIS A 180 6.94 0.20 -8.00
N SER A 181 7.10 -0.32 -9.21
CA SER A 181 8.18 0.07 -10.13
C SER A 181 8.06 1.51 -10.65
N LEU A 182 6.83 2.01 -10.82
CA LEU A 182 6.55 3.39 -11.25
C LEU A 182 6.78 4.37 -10.10
N ILE A 183 6.39 4.00 -8.88
CA ILE A 183 6.63 4.78 -7.66
C ILE A 183 8.12 4.91 -7.39
N LYS A 184 8.89 3.79 -7.38
CA LYS A 184 10.35 3.82 -7.22
C LYS A 184 11.04 4.74 -8.24
N LYS A 185 10.56 4.73 -9.49
CA LYS A 185 11.10 5.60 -10.54
C LYS A 185 10.79 7.07 -10.26
N GLU A 186 9.58 7.40 -9.81
CA GLU A 186 9.22 8.78 -9.48
C GLU A 186 9.95 9.27 -8.22
N MET A 187 10.10 8.44 -7.17
CA MET A 187 10.91 8.79 -6.00
C MET A 187 12.34 9.16 -6.39
N LYS A 188 12.97 8.38 -7.26
CA LYS A 188 14.33 8.68 -7.75
C LYS A 188 14.38 9.99 -8.55
N LYS A 189 13.29 10.33 -9.25
CA LYS A 189 13.20 11.54 -10.09
C LYS A 189 12.91 12.80 -9.26
N SER A 190 11.98 12.72 -8.31
CA SER A 190 11.55 13.86 -7.47
C SER A 190 12.44 14.07 -6.25
N GLY A 191 13.18 13.04 -5.82
CA GLY A 191 13.89 13.06 -4.55
C GLY A 191 12.98 12.86 -3.34
N ALA A 192 11.78 12.31 -3.53
CA ALA A 192 10.84 12.03 -2.45
C ALA A 192 11.45 11.17 -1.35
N LEU A 193 11.14 11.55 -0.11
CA LEU A 193 11.67 10.90 1.09
C LEU A 193 10.78 9.76 1.58
N LEU A 194 9.53 9.74 1.14
CA LEU A 194 8.55 8.72 1.46
C LEU A 194 7.61 8.53 0.27
N ALA A 195 7.22 7.30 0.02
CA ALA A 195 6.08 6.99 -0.82
C ALA A 195 5.24 5.86 -0.23
N GLY A 196 3.99 5.74 -0.66
CA GLY A 196 3.15 4.60 -0.34
C GLY A 196 2.08 4.33 -1.38
N GLU A 197 1.65 3.08 -1.45
CA GLU A 197 0.58 2.64 -2.34
C GLU A 197 -0.51 1.95 -1.54
N MET A 198 -1.75 2.06 -2.01
CA MET A 198 -2.90 1.43 -1.36
C MET A 198 -2.82 -0.10 -1.30
N SER A 199 -1.94 -0.75 -2.07
CA SER A 199 -1.71 -2.19 -1.99
C SER A 199 -0.91 -2.62 -0.75
N GLY A 200 -0.22 -1.70 -0.07
CA GLY A 200 0.62 -2.00 1.10
C GLY A 200 2.12 -1.84 0.87
N HIS A 201 2.57 -1.49 -0.33
CA HIS A 201 3.97 -1.12 -0.56
C HIS A 201 4.23 0.27 0.04
N ILE A 202 5.19 0.36 0.94
CA ILE A 202 5.63 1.62 1.57
C ILE A 202 7.14 1.75 1.35
N PHE A 203 7.57 2.93 0.92
CA PHE A 203 8.91 3.19 0.44
C PHE A 203 9.54 4.31 1.27
N PHE A 204 10.41 3.94 2.20
CA PHE A 204 11.21 4.93 2.92
C PHE A 204 12.49 5.23 2.16
N LYS A 205 12.74 6.52 1.92
CA LYS A 205 14.05 7.03 1.51
C LYS A 205 14.74 7.82 2.62
N GLU A 206 13.97 8.49 3.47
CA GLU A 206 14.49 8.98 4.75
C GLU A 206 14.97 7.80 5.60
N ARG A 207 16.23 7.86 6.06
CA ARG A 207 16.93 6.81 6.83
C ARG A 207 17.06 5.45 6.12
N TRP A 208 16.67 5.37 4.84
CA TRP A 208 16.60 4.09 4.12
C TRP A 208 16.92 4.23 2.63
N PHE A 209 16.72 3.16 1.88
CA PHE A 209 17.25 3.03 0.52
C PHE A 209 16.30 3.53 -0.58
N GLY A 210 15.00 3.67 -0.30
CA GLY A 210 13.98 4.11 -1.25
C GLY A 210 13.27 2.98 -2.01
N PHE A 211 13.42 1.72 -1.56
CA PHE A 211 12.63 0.59 -2.05
C PHE A 211 11.49 0.27 -1.08
N ASP A 212 10.49 -0.44 -1.60
CA ASP A 212 9.35 -1.03 -0.91
C ASP A 212 9.80 -2.12 0.04
N ASP A 213 9.49 -1.97 1.32
CA ASP A 213 9.94 -2.87 2.37
C ASP A 213 8.89 -2.94 3.49
N GLY A 214 8.08 -4.00 3.48
CA GLY A 214 7.04 -4.19 4.48
C GLY A 214 7.62 -4.35 5.88
N ILE A 215 8.75 -5.07 5.99
CA ILE A 215 9.42 -5.37 7.26
C ILE A 215 10.04 -4.11 7.87
N TYR A 216 10.75 -3.30 7.08
CA TYR A 216 11.26 -2.01 7.56
C TYR A 216 10.12 -1.04 7.88
N SER A 217 9.05 -1.04 7.10
CA SER A 217 7.87 -0.21 7.37
C SER A 217 7.18 -0.60 8.69
N ALA A 218 7.10 -1.89 9.00
CA ALA A 218 6.66 -2.37 10.31
C ALA A 218 7.57 -1.87 11.44
N ALA A 219 8.90 -1.94 11.26
CA ALA A 219 9.84 -1.42 12.25
C ALA A 219 9.68 0.09 12.48
N ARG A 220 9.47 0.88 11.42
CA ARG A 220 9.17 2.32 11.51
C ARG A 220 7.84 2.61 12.18
N LEU A 221 6.81 1.80 11.94
CA LEU A 221 5.53 1.92 12.63
C LEU A 221 5.68 1.67 14.14
N LEU A 222 6.38 0.61 14.51
CA LEU A 222 6.64 0.28 15.92
C LEU A 222 7.45 1.36 16.61
N GLU A 223 8.47 1.93 15.93
CA GLU A 223 9.25 3.06 16.44
C GLU A 223 8.35 4.23 16.83
N ILE A 224 7.48 4.65 15.92
CA ILE A 224 6.55 5.77 16.14
C ILE A 224 5.56 5.44 17.26
N LEU A 225 4.88 4.29 17.20
CA LEU A 225 3.90 3.88 18.21
C LEU A 225 4.50 3.75 19.61
N SER A 226 5.77 3.35 19.72
CA SER A 226 6.45 3.22 21.00
C SER A 226 6.66 4.58 21.71
N GLN A 227 6.72 5.68 20.94
CA GLN A 227 6.91 7.03 21.46
C GLN A 227 5.58 7.69 21.86
N GLU A 228 4.46 7.16 21.36
CA GLU A 228 3.12 7.66 21.66
C GLU A 228 2.59 7.07 22.97
N SER A 229 1.93 7.92 23.76
CA SER A 229 1.22 7.49 24.97
C SER A 229 -0.11 6.79 24.66
N ALA A 230 -0.70 7.11 23.51
CA ALA A 230 -1.93 6.48 23.02
C ALA A 230 -1.65 5.05 22.52
N ASN A 231 -2.69 4.21 22.53
CA ASN A 231 -2.64 2.93 21.82
C ASN A 231 -2.81 3.16 20.31
N ALA A 232 -2.57 2.12 19.51
CA ALA A 232 -2.61 2.22 18.05
C ALA A 232 -3.98 2.68 17.53
N GLU A 233 -5.08 2.15 18.08
CA GLU A 233 -6.43 2.57 17.68
C GLU A 233 -6.64 4.07 17.90
N ASP A 234 -6.45 4.53 19.13
CA ASP A 234 -6.76 5.92 19.50
C ASP A 234 -5.86 6.90 18.73
N LEU A 235 -4.60 6.52 18.43
CA LEU A 235 -3.73 7.31 17.56
C LEU A 235 -4.29 7.40 16.14
N PHE A 236 -4.68 6.27 15.52
CA PHE A 236 -5.20 6.29 14.16
C PHE A 236 -6.57 6.99 14.08
N GLU A 237 -7.41 6.91 15.11
CA GLU A 237 -8.68 7.65 15.23
C GLU A 237 -8.49 9.18 15.19
N THR A 238 -7.29 9.71 15.50
CA THR A 238 -7.02 11.15 15.36
C THR A 238 -6.96 11.65 13.92
N PHE A 239 -6.71 10.75 12.95
CA PHE A 239 -6.65 11.12 11.55
C PHE A 239 -8.06 11.24 10.94
N PRO A 240 -8.27 12.20 10.01
CA PRO A 240 -9.52 12.30 9.29
C PRO A 240 -9.80 11.02 8.51
N ASN A 241 -11.03 10.51 8.61
CA ASN A 241 -11.46 9.28 7.96
C ASN A 241 -12.82 9.47 7.30
N ASP A 242 -12.84 9.44 5.97
CA ASP A 242 -14.06 9.42 5.19
C ASP A 242 -14.59 7.98 5.06
N ILE A 243 -15.87 7.85 4.74
CA ILE A 243 -16.48 6.55 4.43
C ILE A 243 -15.95 6.12 3.07
N SER A 244 -15.40 4.90 2.98
CA SER A 244 -14.86 4.38 1.73
C SER A 244 -15.38 2.99 1.42
N THR A 245 -15.43 2.68 0.13
CA THR A 245 -15.64 1.31 -0.31
C THR A 245 -14.35 0.50 -0.12
N PRO A 246 -14.46 -0.84 0.00
CA PRO A 246 -13.32 -1.69 -0.36
C PRO A 246 -12.93 -1.46 -1.83
N GLU A 247 -11.79 -2.03 -2.23
CA GLU A 247 -11.46 -2.10 -3.65
C GLU A 247 -12.52 -2.92 -4.40
N ILE A 248 -13.06 -2.34 -5.46
CA ILE A 248 -14.05 -2.99 -6.32
C ILE A 248 -13.35 -3.44 -7.60
N ASN A 249 -13.47 -4.72 -7.93
CA ASN A 249 -12.88 -5.30 -9.14
C ASN A 249 -13.98 -5.72 -10.12
N VAL A 250 -14.03 -5.08 -11.28
CA VAL A 250 -14.96 -5.41 -12.38
C VAL A 250 -14.20 -6.18 -13.45
N LYS A 251 -14.62 -7.42 -13.72
CA LYS A 251 -13.99 -8.26 -14.75
C LYS A 251 -14.25 -7.69 -16.14
N VAL A 252 -13.19 -7.59 -16.92
CA VAL A 252 -13.20 -7.17 -18.33
C VAL A 252 -12.23 -8.08 -19.10
N THR A 253 -11.78 -7.66 -20.28
CA THR A 253 -10.75 -8.38 -21.04
C THR A 253 -9.48 -7.54 -21.13
N ASP A 254 -8.33 -8.18 -21.34
CA ASP A 254 -7.08 -7.45 -21.60
C ASP A 254 -7.16 -6.58 -22.87
N VAL A 255 -8.04 -6.94 -23.80
CA VAL A 255 -8.28 -6.19 -25.04
C VAL A 255 -9.09 -4.92 -24.76
N THR A 256 -10.12 -5.00 -23.90
CA THR A 256 -11.09 -3.91 -23.71
C THR A 256 -10.76 -2.97 -22.54
N LYS A 257 -9.99 -3.41 -21.54
CA LYS A 257 -9.78 -2.61 -20.31
C LYS A 257 -9.21 -1.21 -20.58
N PHE A 258 -8.27 -1.07 -21.51
CA PHE A 258 -7.66 0.22 -21.83
C PHE A 258 -8.53 1.09 -22.73
N SER A 259 -9.32 0.49 -23.64
CA SER A 259 -10.24 1.27 -24.48
C SER A 259 -11.39 1.85 -23.68
N ILE A 260 -11.88 1.12 -22.65
CA ILE A 260 -12.91 1.62 -21.73
C ILE A 260 -12.39 2.85 -20.98
N ILE A 261 -11.19 2.78 -20.39
CA ILE A 261 -10.57 3.93 -19.71
C ILE A 261 -10.40 5.11 -20.66
N LYS A 262 -9.91 4.88 -21.88
CA LYS A 262 -9.74 5.95 -22.87
C LYS A 262 -11.06 6.62 -23.26
N ALA A 263 -12.14 5.85 -23.38
CA ALA A 263 -13.47 6.40 -23.65
C ALA A 263 -13.94 7.26 -22.47
N LEU A 264 -13.75 6.82 -21.23
CA LEU A 264 -14.07 7.62 -20.04
C LEU A 264 -13.25 8.91 -19.93
N GLU A 265 -11.98 8.89 -20.30
CA GLU A 265 -11.13 10.08 -20.34
C GLU A 265 -11.62 11.12 -21.37
N THR A 266 -12.26 10.68 -22.45
CA THR A 266 -12.62 11.53 -23.59
C THR A 266 -14.08 11.99 -23.55
N ASP A 267 -14.99 11.08 -23.23
CA ASP A 267 -16.43 11.25 -23.48
C ASP A 267 -17.24 11.46 -22.20
N ALA A 268 -16.72 11.04 -21.05
CA ALA A 268 -17.47 11.06 -19.80
C ALA A 268 -17.64 12.48 -19.23
N GLN A 269 -18.77 12.72 -18.59
CA GLN A 269 -19.13 13.99 -17.99
C GLN A 269 -19.16 13.87 -16.46
N TRP A 270 -18.19 14.50 -15.80
CA TRP A 270 -17.96 14.35 -14.36
C TRP A 270 -18.52 15.50 -13.51
N GLY A 271 -19.17 16.48 -14.13
CA GLY A 271 -19.66 17.68 -13.44
C GLY A 271 -18.54 18.62 -12.98
N ASP A 272 -18.81 19.43 -11.96
CA ASP A 272 -17.84 20.35 -11.37
C ASP A 272 -16.91 19.60 -10.40
N ALA A 273 -15.83 19.05 -10.96
CA ALA A 273 -14.87 18.24 -10.24
C ALA A 273 -13.45 18.38 -10.80
N LYS A 274 -12.45 18.07 -9.98
CA LYS A 274 -11.05 18.03 -10.41
C LYS A 274 -10.74 16.65 -10.98
N LEU A 275 -10.40 16.60 -12.26
CA LEU A 275 -10.00 15.37 -12.94
C LEU A 275 -8.49 15.13 -12.86
N THR A 276 -8.14 13.87 -12.61
CA THR A 276 -6.76 13.36 -12.69
C THR A 276 -6.74 12.13 -13.58
N THR A 277 -6.02 12.20 -14.70
CA THR A 277 -5.94 11.15 -15.72
C THR A 277 -4.56 10.52 -15.86
N ILE A 278 -3.75 10.56 -14.79
CA ILE A 278 -2.38 10.00 -14.82
C ILE A 278 -2.38 8.46 -14.88
N ASP A 279 -3.41 7.83 -14.32
CA ASP A 279 -3.61 6.37 -14.28
C ASP A 279 -5.10 6.05 -14.08
N GLY A 280 -5.83 5.90 -15.19
CA GLY A 280 -7.29 5.83 -15.16
C GLY A 280 -7.94 7.20 -15.00
N VAL A 281 -9.19 7.23 -14.58
CA VAL A 281 -9.94 8.47 -14.30
C VAL A 281 -10.22 8.55 -12.81
N ARG A 282 -9.53 9.48 -12.14
CA ARG A 282 -9.85 9.91 -10.77
C ARG A 282 -10.56 11.24 -10.81
N VAL A 283 -11.63 11.35 -10.02
CA VAL A 283 -12.50 12.51 -9.95
C VAL A 283 -12.63 12.94 -8.49
N ASP A 284 -12.02 14.06 -8.13
CA ASP A 284 -12.10 14.64 -6.79
C ASP A 284 -13.19 15.73 -6.76
N TYR A 285 -14.24 15.47 -5.97
CA TYR A 285 -15.32 16.41 -5.64
C TYR A 285 -15.03 17.10 -4.30
N PRO A 286 -15.76 18.19 -3.95
CA PRO A 286 -15.56 18.87 -2.67
C PRO A 286 -15.71 17.97 -1.43
N LYS A 287 -16.60 16.96 -1.48
CA LYS A 287 -16.96 16.11 -0.33
C LYS A 287 -16.66 14.62 -0.52
N GLY A 288 -15.90 14.25 -1.55
CA GLY A 288 -15.57 12.87 -1.85
C GLY A 288 -14.81 12.71 -3.15
N TRP A 289 -14.42 11.49 -3.49
CA TRP A 289 -13.75 11.18 -4.74
C TRP A 289 -14.13 9.79 -5.25
N GLY A 290 -13.92 9.57 -6.55
CA GLY A 290 -14.04 8.24 -7.17
C GLY A 290 -12.89 7.98 -8.13
N LEU A 291 -12.59 6.71 -8.37
CA LEU A 291 -11.58 6.25 -9.31
C LEU A 291 -12.09 5.05 -10.10
N VAL A 292 -11.73 5.02 -11.38
CA VAL A 292 -11.73 3.82 -12.21
C VAL A 292 -10.42 3.75 -13.00
N ARG A 293 -9.69 2.64 -12.87
CA ARG A 293 -8.43 2.40 -13.60
C ARG A 293 -8.34 0.98 -14.11
N ALA A 294 -7.54 0.75 -15.16
CA ALA A 294 -7.26 -0.59 -15.65
C ALA A 294 -6.14 -1.25 -14.84
N SER A 295 -6.33 -2.49 -14.38
CA SER A 295 -5.26 -3.28 -13.78
C SER A 295 -4.15 -3.58 -14.80
N ASN A 296 -2.90 -3.44 -14.37
CA ASN A 296 -1.74 -3.75 -15.22
C ASN A 296 -1.45 -5.26 -15.28
N THR A 297 -1.88 -6.02 -14.28
CA THR A 297 -1.54 -7.44 -14.09
C THR A 297 -2.70 -8.38 -14.36
N THR A 298 -3.94 -7.89 -14.28
CA THR A 298 -5.16 -8.70 -14.42
C THR A 298 -6.15 -8.02 -15.37
N PRO A 299 -7.07 -8.79 -16.00
CA PRO A 299 -8.09 -8.25 -16.91
C PRO A 299 -9.29 -7.69 -16.11
N VAL A 300 -9.03 -6.72 -15.23
CA VAL A 300 -10.06 -6.07 -14.41
C VAL A 300 -9.93 -4.54 -14.47
N LEU A 301 -11.07 -3.87 -14.30
CA LEU A 301 -11.12 -2.48 -13.86
C LEU A 301 -11.13 -2.46 -12.34
N VAL A 302 -10.31 -1.59 -11.76
CA VAL A 302 -10.19 -1.37 -10.32
C VAL A 302 -10.87 -0.05 -10.00
N LEU A 303 -11.80 -0.07 -9.05
CA LEU A 303 -12.54 1.10 -8.60
C LEU A 303 -12.45 1.27 -7.09
N ARG A 304 -12.53 2.53 -6.66
CA ARG A 304 -12.65 2.90 -5.24
C ARG A 304 -13.41 4.22 -5.14
N PHE A 305 -14.25 4.32 -4.13
CA PHE A 305 -15.03 5.52 -3.82
C PHE A 305 -14.88 5.88 -2.36
N GLU A 306 -14.92 7.17 -2.07
CA GLU A 306 -14.83 7.69 -0.71
C GLU A 306 -15.58 9.01 -0.59
N ALA A 307 -16.27 9.24 0.53
CA ALA A 307 -16.99 10.48 0.79
C ALA A 307 -17.20 10.75 2.28
N GLU A 308 -17.50 12.01 2.62
CA GLU A 308 -17.79 12.43 4.00
C GLU A 308 -19.12 11.88 4.54
N THR A 309 -20.03 11.46 3.65
CA THR A 309 -21.37 10.97 4.01
C THR A 309 -21.80 9.86 3.07
N GLU A 310 -22.66 8.97 3.54
CA GLU A 310 -23.25 7.89 2.71
C GLU A 310 -24.00 8.43 1.50
N ALA A 311 -24.71 9.56 1.65
CA ALA A 311 -25.45 10.19 0.55
C ALA A 311 -24.50 10.67 -0.56
N GLU A 312 -23.37 11.28 -0.20
CA GLU A 312 -22.37 11.71 -1.17
C GLU A 312 -21.62 10.52 -1.78
N LEU A 313 -21.34 9.47 -0.99
CA LEU A 313 -20.74 8.24 -1.50
C LEU A 313 -21.64 7.60 -2.58
N GLN A 314 -22.94 7.50 -2.31
CA GLN A 314 -23.90 6.97 -3.27
C GLN A 314 -24.00 7.85 -4.51
N ARG A 315 -24.06 9.18 -4.36
CA ARG A 315 -24.06 10.11 -5.50
C ARG A 315 -22.85 9.89 -6.41
N ILE A 316 -21.65 9.73 -5.83
CA ILE A 316 -20.42 9.50 -6.59
C ILE A 316 -20.49 8.15 -7.32
N LYS A 317 -20.92 7.08 -6.63
CA LYS A 317 -21.14 5.77 -7.26
C LYS A 317 -22.10 5.86 -8.44
N ASP A 318 -23.22 6.55 -8.29
CA ASP A 318 -24.23 6.71 -9.34
C ASP A 318 -23.65 7.41 -10.58
N VAL A 319 -22.82 8.44 -10.40
CA VAL A 319 -22.12 9.10 -11.52
C VAL A 319 -21.20 8.13 -12.23
N PHE A 320 -20.34 7.41 -11.49
CA PHE A 320 -19.43 6.44 -12.11
C PHE A 320 -20.18 5.30 -12.79
N HIS A 321 -21.24 4.79 -12.18
CA HIS A 321 -22.10 3.78 -12.76
C HIS A 321 -22.72 4.26 -14.07
N ALA A 322 -23.28 5.47 -14.10
CA ALA A 322 -23.84 6.07 -15.31
C ALA A 322 -22.81 6.26 -16.42
N GLU A 323 -21.63 6.82 -16.12
CA GLU A 323 -20.58 7.03 -17.12
C GLU A 323 -20.00 5.71 -17.65
N LEU A 324 -19.81 4.70 -16.79
CA LEU A 324 -19.38 3.36 -17.21
C LEU A 324 -20.40 2.68 -18.11
N LYS A 325 -21.69 2.78 -17.79
CA LYS A 325 -22.77 2.22 -18.61
C LYS A 325 -22.90 2.90 -19.98
N LYS A 326 -22.50 4.17 -20.13
CA LYS A 326 -22.45 4.84 -21.45
C LYS A 326 -21.38 4.24 -22.36
N VAL A 327 -20.19 3.98 -21.83
CA VAL A 327 -19.04 3.50 -22.62
C VAL A 327 -19.00 1.98 -22.77
N ALA A 328 -19.60 1.26 -21.82
CA ALA A 328 -19.62 -0.21 -21.79
C ALA A 328 -20.94 -0.70 -21.15
N PRO A 329 -22.05 -0.69 -21.92
CA PRO A 329 -23.40 -0.99 -21.41
C PRO A 329 -23.55 -2.38 -20.77
N ASP A 330 -22.80 -3.35 -21.26
CA ASP A 330 -22.88 -4.75 -20.86
C ASP A 330 -22.05 -5.09 -19.60
N LEU A 331 -21.31 -4.13 -19.03
CA LEU A 331 -20.54 -4.39 -17.80
C LEU A 331 -21.46 -4.66 -16.62
N ASP A 332 -21.20 -5.72 -15.88
CA ASP A 332 -21.79 -5.95 -14.57
C ASP A 332 -21.04 -5.11 -13.52
N LEU A 333 -21.73 -4.16 -12.90
CA LEU A 333 -21.16 -3.19 -11.97
C LEU A 333 -21.70 -3.50 -10.56
N PRO A 334 -20.84 -4.00 -9.63
CA PRO A 334 -21.29 -4.49 -8.33
C PRO A 334 -21.36 -3.38 -7.26
N PHE A 335 -21.75 -2.16 -7.64
CA PHE A 335 -21.78 -0.99 -6.74
C PHE A 335 -22.83 0.04 -7.12
#